data_AF-A0A350C035-F1
#
_entry.id   AF-A0A350C035-F1
#
_cell.length_a   1.000
_cell.length_b   1.000
_cell.length_c   1.000
_cell.angle_alpha   90.00
_cell.angle_beta   90.00
_cell.angle_gamma   90.00
#
_symmetry.space_group_name_H-M   'P 1'
#
loop_
_entity.id
_entity.type
_entity.pdbx_description
1 polymer ?
#
loop_
_entity_poly.entity_id
_entity_poly.type
_entity_poly.pdbx_seq_one_letter_code
_entity_poly.pdbx_strand_id
1 'polypeptide(L)'
;KASANLIGFEKTSLLDPGASETVTVSFAVEDMASYDSKELGGYVLEQGDYIISINSDAHNIIDSKTYTVAERVDYVGEGKRESDLVAATNQFDYAEGDIEYLSRADKFANYDKATAAPASMEMSEDAKASFYNISNYLTAEATALDEDPDAGEVTTGASNGLKLKDMVGLEKDDPQWDTFMDQLSLDDMNALISLGGYQTNAVDSVGKVRTNDCDGPASINNNFTGVGSIGFPVGVVVAATWNKELAHAFGDSIGKMANEMDVSGWYAPAMNNHRTAFAGRNFEYYSEDGLLSGWIAAEAVKGSQENGVYAYMKHFALNDQEQNRCDMVCTWSNEQAIREIYLKPFEMCVKEADCLAVMSSFNYIGNRWAGGSSSLCKTVLRDEWGFKGFVETDYFGVYGYMSSDQAIRNGTDLMLVNYPTATNDVQFRDTNGAKKAMRDAAKNILYVVANSRAYYPENLSEGMASWKVMMYVADAVVAALCILIAVKSFGKKKSK
;
A
#
# COMPACT_ATOMS: atom_id res chain seq x y z
N LYS A 1 3.28 26.90 -13.11
CA LYS A 1 2.55 26.49 -11.89
C LYS A 1 1.04 26.60 -12.13
N ALA A 2 0.21 25.91 -11.34
CA ALA A 2 -1.24 26.15 -11.35
C ALA A 2 -1.56 27.59 -10.86
N SER A 3 -2.75 28.10 -11.19
CA SER A 3 -3.17 29.44 -10.72
C SER A 3 -3.49 29.48 -9.23
N ALA A 4 -3.89 28.33 -8.66
CA ALA A 4 -4.11 28.12 -7.24
C ALA A 4 -3.83 26.63 -6.94
N ASN A 5 -3.29 26.35 -5.76
CA ASN A 5 -3.14 25.00 -5.21
C ASN A 5 -3.69 25.04 -3.78
N LEU A 6 -4.43 24.01 -3.37
CA LEU A 6 -4.84 23.88 -1.98
C LEU A 6 -3.60 23.52 -1.14
N ILE A 7 -3.31 24.30 -0.10
CA ILE A 7 -2.16 24.08 0.80
C ILE A 7 -2.58 23.66 2.22
N GLY A 8 -3.85 23.85 2.55
CA GLY A 8 -4.43 23.51 3.84
C GLY A 8 -5.90 23.91 3.91
N PHE A 9 -6.66 23.25 4.77
CA PHE A 9 -8.06 23.56 5.02
C PHE A 9 -8.43 23.22 6.47
N GLU A 10 -9.39 23.97 7.00
CA GLU A 10 -10.01 23.71 8.29
C GLU A 10 -11.51 23.99 8.20
N LYS A 11 -12.28 23.40 9.11
CA LYS A 11 -13.72 23.60 9.19
C LYS A 11 -14.11 24.12 10.56
N THR A 12 -14.99 25.10 10.61
CA THR A 12 -15.55 25.57 11.87
C THR A 12 -16.37 24.45 12.54
N SER A 13 -16.50 24.55 13.85
CA SER A 13 -17.57 23.91 14.60
C SER A 13 -18.96 24.37 14.14
N LEU A 14 -20.00 23.76 14.71
CA LEU A 14 -21.37 24.23 14.51
C LEU A 14 -21.54 25.61 15.18
N LEU A 15 -21.87 26.63 14.39
CA LEU A 15 -22.06 27.99 14.87
C LEU A 15 -23.55 28.36 14.90
N ASP A 16 -24.01 28.87 16.05
CA ASP A 16 -25.31 29.51 16.17
C ASP A 16 -25.38 30.81 15.35
N PRO A 17 -26.58 31.29 14.97
CA PRO A 17 -26.73 32.57 14.27
C PRO A 17 -26.06 33.73 15.03
N GLY A 18 -25.08 34.37 14.38
CA GLY A 18 -24.31 35.47 14.95
C GLY A 18 -23.09 35.07 15.78
N ALA A 19 -22.86 33.78 16.00
CA ALA A 19 -21.61 33.27 16.56
C ALA A 19 -20.48 33.30 15.52
N SER A 20 -19.24 33.29 15.99
CA SER A 20 -18.03 33.27 15.16
C SER A 20 -16.95 32.42 15.81
N GLU A 21 -16.10 31.81 14.99
CA GLU A 21 -14.95 31.03 15.43
C GLU A 21 -13.69 31.48 14.70
N THR A 22 -12.55 31.39 15.38
CA THR A 22 -11.23 31.57 14.76
C THR A 22 -10.63 30.21 14.49
N VAL A 23 -10.39 29.90 13.22
CA VAL A 23 -9.68 28.69 12.78
C VAL A 23 -8.24 29.05 12.40
N THR A 24 -7.29 28.14 12.66
CA THR A 24 -5.88 28.32 12.31
C THR A 24 -5.47 27.26 11.31
N VAL A 25 -4.96 27.69 10.15
CA VAL A 25 -4.39 26.82 9.13
C VAL A 25 -2.87 27.03 9.13
N SER A 26 -2.11 25.94 9.23
CA SER A 26 -0.65 25.95 9.23
C SER A 26 -0.12 24.98 8.18
N PHE A 27 1.00 25.33 7.55
CA PHE A 27 1.72 24.50 6.59
C PHE A 27 3.22 24.87 6.62
N ALA A 28 4.09 23.96 6.19
CA ALA A 28 5.52 24.22 6.11
C ALA A 28 5.85 24.98 4.82
N VAL A 29 6.90 25.80 4.84
CA VAL A 29 7.31 26.57 3.65
C VAL A 29 7.65 25.64 2.48
N GLU A 30 8.21 24.46 2.75
CA GLU A 30 8.52 23.43 1.75
C GLU A 30 7.29 22.84 1.06
N ASP A 31 6.09 22.94 1.65
CA ASP A 31 4.85 22.45 1.03
C ASP A 31 4.47 23.24 -0.23
N MET A 32 5.04 24.43 -0.42
CA MET A 32 4.87 25.25 -1.63
C MET A 32 5.84 24.88 -2.77
N ALA A 33 6.77 23.95 -2.52
CA ALA A 33 7.73 23.50 -3.53
C ALA A 33 7.02 22.77 -4.68
N SER A 34 7.64 22.78 -5.85
CA SER A 34 7.27 21.88 -6.96
C SER A 34 8.43 20.97 -7.28
N TYR A 35 8.13 19.85 -7.88
CA TYR A 35 9.10 18.92 -8.40
C TYR A 35 9.57 19.36 -9.79
N ASP A 36 10.87 19.64 -9.93
CA ASP A 36 11.51 19.86 -11.22
C ASP A 36 12.17 18.57 -11.68
N SER A 37 11.50 17.86 -12.60
CA SER A 37 11.99 16.60 -13.14
C SER A 37 12.92 16.75 -14.34
N LYS A 38 13.20 17.98 -14.81
CA LYS A 38 13.94 18.22 -16.05
C LYS A 38 15.37 18.67 -15.79
N GLU A 39 15.55 19.65 -14.92
CA GLU A 39 16.88 20.21 -14.66
C GLU A 39 17.43 19.72 -13.33
N LEU A 40 16.64 19.83 -12.25
CA LEU A 40 17.08 19.49 -10.90
C LEU A 40 17.00 17.99 -10.57
N GLY A 41 15.90 17.34 -10.96
CA GLY A 41 15.56 15.99 -10.51
C GLY A 41 15.16 15.92 -9.04
N GLY A 42 14.41 16.91 -8.55
CA GLY A 42 14.05 17.05 -7.13
C GLY A 42 13.05 18.19 -6.87
N TYR A 43 12.67 18.38 -5.60
CA TYR A 43 11.79 19.48 -5.21
C TYR A 43 12.54 20.82 -5.17
N VAL A 44 11.88 21.88 -5.63
CA VAL A 44 12.39 23.25 -5.67
C VAL A 44 11.32 24.25 -5.26
N LEU A 45 11.71 25.17 -4.39
CA LEU A 45 10.97 26.40 -4.12
C LEU A 45 11.67 27.55 -4.84
N GLU A 46 11.05 28.03 -5.93
CA GLU A 46 11.63 29.08 -6.75
C GLU A 46 11.64 30.43 -6.01
N GLN A 47 12.61 31.28 -6.32
CA GLN A 47 12.61 32.66 -5.87
C GLN A 47 11.38 33.40 -6.42
N GLY A 48 10.70 34.17 -5.58
CA GLY A 48 9.60 35.01 -6.04
C GLY A 48 8.54 35.29 -4.98
N ASP A 49 7.48 35.96 -5.42
CA ASP A 49 6.33 36.28 -4.59
C ASP A 49 5.26 35.18 -4.69
N TYR A 50 4.92 34.61 -3.55
CA TYR A 50 3.86 33.61 -3.39
C TYR A 50 2.65 34.29 -2.76
N ILE A 51 1.51 34.23 -3.44
CA ILE A 51 0.25 34.76 -2.91
C ILE A 51 -0.42 33.65 -2.10
N ILE A 52 -0.43 33.81 -0.78
CA ILE A 52 -1.16 32.94 0.15
C ILE A 52 -2.54 33.56 0.35
N SER A 53 -3.60 32.85 -0.05
CA SER A 53 -4.96 33.36 0.01
C SER A 53 -5.89 32.43 0.78
N ILE A 54 -6.86 33.03 1.47
CA ILE A 54 -8.02 32.33 2.03
C ILE A 54 -9.15 32.51 1.04
N ASN A 55 -9.77 31.41 0.64
CA ASN A 55 -10.76 31.42 -0.42
C ASN A 55 -12.04 30.71 0.01
N SER A 56 -13.19 31.08 -0.56
CA SER A 56 -14.43 30.32 -0.40
C SER A 56 -14.48 29.08 -1.30
N ASP A 57 -13.75 29.13 -2.42
CA ASP A 57 -13.50 28.06 -3.39
C ASP A 57 -12.24 28.39 -4.21
N ALA A 58 -11.82 27.53 -5.13
CA ALA A 58 -10.57 27.73 -5.89
C ALA A 58 -10.53 29.00 -6.77
N HIS A 59 -11.65 29.70 -6.97
CA HIS A 59 -11.76 30.86 -7.84
C HIS A 59 -12.05 32.18 -7.10
N ASN A 60 -12.54 32.11 -5.87
CA ASN A 60 -13.02 33.26 -5.11
C ASN A 60 -12.17 33.54 -3.87
N ILE A 61 -11.23 34.50 -4.00
CA ILE A 61 -10.36 34.96 -2.90
C ILE A 61 -11.14 35.85 -1.94
N ILE A 62 -11.04 35.57 -0.64
CA ILE A 62 -11.60 36.38 0.45
C ILE A 62 -10.56 37.39 0.94
N ASP A 63 -9.35 36.92 1.23
CA ASP A 63 -8.21 37.73 1.65
C ASP A 63 -6.89 37.07 1.22
N SER A 64 -5.81 37.83 1.12
CA SER A 64 -4.51 37.30 0.72
C SER A 64 -3.34 38.08 1.27
N LYS A 65 -2.19 37.41 1.38
CA LYS A 65 -0.89 38.01 1.70
C LYS A 65 0.18 37.47 0.77
N THR A 66 1.17 38.32 0.49
CA THR A 66 2.36 37.93 -0.23
C THR A 66 3.42 37.42 0.75
N TYR A 67 3.95 36.24 0.46
CA TYR A 67 5.16 35.69 1.07
C TYR A 67 6.27 35.69 0.01
N THR A 68 7.35 36.40 0.28
CA THR A 68 8.47 36.50 -0.67
C THR A 68 9.54 35.47 -0.31
N VAL A 69 9.79 34.54 -1.23
CA VAL A 69 10.94 33.65 -1.21
C VAL A 69 12.12 34.43 -1.79
N ALA A 70 13.03 34.88 -0.92
CA ALA A 70 14.11 35.79 -1.29
C ALA A 70 15.13 35.14 -2.23
N GLU A 71 15.39 33.84 -2.09
CA GLU A 71 16.33 33.05 -2.88
C GLU A 71 15.76 31.66 -3.14
N ARG A 72 16.08 31.07 -4.30
CA ARG A 72 15.67 29.71 -4.69
C ARG A 72 16.20 28.69 -3.67
N VAL A 73 15.37 27.73 -3.29
CA VAL A 73 15.72 26.61 -2.41
C VAL A 73 15.55 25.31 -3.18
N ASP A 74 16.64 24.56 -3.33
CA ASP A 74 16.65 23.23 -3.94
C ASP A 74 16.69 22.16 -2.84
N TYR A 75 15.67 21.31 -2.77
CA TYR A 75 15.56 20.27 -1.76
C TYR A 75 16.20 18.97 -2.22
N VAL A 76 17.53 18.98 -2.36
CA VAL A 76 18.33 17.86 -2.91
C VAL A 76 19.49 17.48 -2.00
N GLY A 77 19.93 16.22 -2.10
CA GLY A 77 21.01 15.68 -1.26
C GLY A 77 20.75 15.86 0.24
N GLU A 78 21.72 16.42 0.96
CA GLU A 78 21.58 16.75 2.39
C GLU A 78 20.56 17.85 2.66
N GLY A 79 20.22 18.67 1.65
CA GLY A 79 19.22 19.73 1.73
C GLY A 79 17.78 19.25 1.48
N LYS A 80 17.51 17.95 1.59
CA LYS A 80 16.18 17.34 1.43
C LYS A 80 15.09 18.09 2.22
N ARG A 81 13.84 17.93 1.79
CA ARG A 81 12.68 18.35 2.60
C ARG A 81 12.76 17.71 3.98
N GLU A 82 12.36 18.45 5.01
CA GLU A 82 12.39 17.95 6.39
C GLU A 82 11.52 16.70 6.54
N SER A 83 10.41 16.66 5.79
CA SER A 83 9.47 15.55 5.75
C SER A 83 9.98 14.29 5.01
N ASP A 84 11.03 14.38 4.18
CA ASP A 84 11.59 13.22 3.48
C ASP A 84 12.69 12.54 4.32
N LEU A 85 12.83 11.22 4.27
CA LEU A 85 13.93 10.50 4.92
C LEU A 85 15.25 10.69 4.16
N VAL A 86 15.19 10.64 2.82
CA VAL A 86 16.27 11.04 1.90
C VAL A 86 15.71 11.92 0.79
N ALA A 87 16.56 12.75 0.16
CA ALA A 87 16.10 13.62 -0.93
C ALA A 87 15.47 12.82 -2.08
N ALA A 88 14.32 13.29 -2.55
CA ALA A 88 13.65 12.71 -3.71
C ALA A 88 14.51 12.88 -4.98
N THR A 89 14.49 11.86 -5.84
CA THR A 89 15.18 11.84 -7.15
C THR A 89 14.24 11.37 -8.26
N ASN A 90 14.57 11.58 -9.53
CA ASN A 90 13.75 11.06 -10.63
C ASN A 90 13.74 9.53 -10.59
N GLN A 91 12.56 8.92 -10.57
CA GLN A 91 12.38 7.47 -10.48
C GLN A 91 11.52 6.90 -11.61
N PHE A 92 10.84 7.73 -12.37
CA PHE A 92 9.79 7.35 -13.33
C PHE A 92 10.07 7.85 -14.76
N ASP A 93 11.32 8.12 -15.13
CA ASP A 93 11.68 8.53 -16.51
C ASP A 93 11.17 7.53 -17.56
N TYR A 94 11.13 6.23 -17.22
CA TYR A 94 10.57 5.17 -18.07
C TYR A 94 9.06 5.31 -18.33
N ALA A 95 8.35 6.12 -17.55
CA ALA A 95 6.91 6.35 -17.64
C ALA A 95 6.54 7.65 -18.36
N GLU A 96 7.52 8.50 -18.69
CA GLU A 96 7.24 9.74 -19.40
C GLU A 96 6.69 9.49 -20.80
N GLY A 97 7.23 8.49 -21.51
CA GLY A 97 6.80 8.12 -22.85
C GLY A 97 7.08 9.20 -23.91
N ASP A 98 6.74 8.91 -25.17
CA ASP A 98 6.81 9.86 -26.28
C ASP A 98 5.45 10.56 -26.46
N ILE A 99 5.11 11.43 -25.50
CA ILE A 99 3.79 12.08 -25.41
C ILE A 99 3.96 13.60 -25.29
N GLU A 100 3.17 14.35 -26.05
CA GLU A 100 3.06 15.80 -25.91
C GLU A 100 2.21 16.13 -24.67
N TYR A 101 2.86 16.48 -23.56
CA TYR A 101 2.17 16.90 -22.34
C TYR A 101 1.58 18.31 -22.49
N LEU A 102 0.36 18.50 -21.98
CA LEU A 102 -0.30 19.80 -21.96
C LEU A 102 0.53 20.81 -21.17
N SER A 103 0.96 21.88 -21.84
CA SER A 103 1.74 22.95 -21.23
C SER A 103 0.83 24.13 -20.90
N ARG A 104 1.06 24.77 -19.76
CA ARG A 104 0.37 26.02 -19.39
C ARG A 104 1.00 27.26 -20.06
N ALA A 105 2.14 27.09 -20.75
CA ALA A 105 2.81 28.18 -21.44
C ALA A 105 1.88 28.84 -22.46
N ASP A 106 1.95 30.18 -22.53
CA ASP A 106 1.17 31.01 -23.46
C ASP A 106 -0.33 30.67 -23.51
N LYS A 107 -0.92 30.39 -22.35
CA LYS A 107 -2.35 30.02 -22.18
C LYS A 107 -2.71 28.73 -22.92
N PHE A 108 -1.91 27.68 -22.71
CA PHE A 108 -2.08 26.39 -23.38
C PHE A 108 -1.88 26.46 -24.88
N ALA A 109 -0.83 27.16 -25.33
CA ALA A 109 -0.53 27.29 -26.76
C ALA A 109 -0.32 25.94 -27.47
N ASN A 110 0.01 24.86 -26.74
CA ASN A 110 0.13 23.51 -27.29
C ASN A 110 -1.14 22.64 -27.14
N TYR A 111 -2.29 23.21 -26.73
CA TYR A 111 -3.52 22.45 -26.50
C TYR A 111 -3.88 21.52 -27.66
N ASP A 112 -3.96 22.06 -28.88
CA ASP A 112 -4.33 21.29 -30.07
C ASP A 112 -3.41 20.08 -30.31
N LYS A 113 -2.12 20.21 -30.00
CA LYS A 113 -1.15 19.10 -30.12
C LYS A 113 -1.31 18.09 -28.98
N ALA A 114 -1.40 18.57 -27.74
CA ALA A 114 -1.52 17.72 -26.55
C ALA A 114 -2.84 16.94 -26.50
N THR A 115 -3.91 17.44 -27.13
CA THR A 115 -5.22 16.76 -27.21
C THR A 115 -5.47 16.06 -28.55
N ALA A 116 -4.49 16.06 -29.46
CA ALA A 116 -4.63 15.36 -30.72
C ALA A 116 -4.77 13.85 -30.50
N ALA A 117 -5.49 13.17 -31.40
CA ALA A 117 -5.47 11.71 -31.42
C ALA A 117 -4.03 11.21 -31.65
N PRO A 118 -3.62 10.12 -31.00
CA PRO A 118 -2.26 9.62 -31.13
C PRO A 118 -1.99 9.21 -32.57
N ALA A 119 -0.78 9.52 -33.07
CA ALA A 119 -0.37 9.14 -34.43
C ALA A 119 -0.19 7.61 -34.59
N SER A 120 0.03 6.91 -33.48
CA SER A 120 0.17 5.46 -33.40
C SER A 120 -0.53 4.94 -32.14
N MET A 121 -1.12 3.75 -32.23
CA MET A 121 -1.63 3.01 -31.06
C MET A 121 -0.60 2.01 -30.53
N GLU A 122 0.62 2.03 -31.07
CA GLU A 122 1.73 1.19 -30.62
C GLU A 122 2.65 1.92 -29.66
N MET A 123 3.13 1.19 -28.66
CA MET A 123 4.24 1.58 -27.80
C MET A 123 5.55 1.70 -28.63
N SER A 124 6.48 2.55 -28.21
CA SER A 124 7.80 2.65 -28.84
C SER A 124 8.60 1.35 -28.69
N GLU A 125 9.56 1.10 -29.59
CA GLU A 125 10.40 -0.10 -29.54
C GLU A 125 11.23 -0.18 -28.25
N ASP A 126 11.73 0.94 -27.75
CA ASP A 126 12.51 1.00 -26.50
C ASP A 126 11.65 0.60 -25.28
N ALA A 127 10.41 1.07 -25.22
CA ALA A 127 9.48 0.70 -24.16
C ALA A 127 9.04 -0.76 -24.29
N LYS A 128 8.84 -1.29 -25.52
CA LYS A 128 8.57 -2.72 -25.74
C LYS A 128 9.74 -3.59 -25.29
N ALA A 129 10.99 -3.17 -25.52
CA ALA A 129 12.18 -3.93 -25.17
C ALA A 129 12.37 -4.13 -23.65
N SER A 130 11.82 -3.24 -22.83
CA SER A 130 11.88 -3.30 -21.36
C SER A 130 10.53 -3.62 -20.70
N PHE A 131 9.52 -4.01 -21.49
CA PHE A 131 8.22 -4.41 -20.99
C PHE A 131 8.27 -5.85 -20.47
N TYR A 132 7.99 -6.05 -19.18
CA TYR A 132 7.94 -7.37 -18.55
C TYR A 132 6.52 -7.86 -18.28
N ASN A 133 6.32 -9.16 -18.52
CA ASN A 133 5.19 -9.96 -18.06
C ASN A 133 5.70 -11.38 -17.73
N ILE A 134 4.82 -12.33 -17.39
CA ILE A 134 5.29 -13.66 -16.96
C ILE A 134 6.04 -14.43 -18.06
N SER A 135 5.78 -14.13 -19.34
CA SER A 135 6.38 -14.86 -20.48
C SER A 135 7.86 -14.56 -20.71
N ASN A 136 8.35 -13.41 -20.22
CA ASN A 136 9.73 -12.98 -20.39
C ASN A 136 10.45 -12.67 -19.07
N TYR A 137 9.73 -12.50 -17.96
CA TYR A 137 10.35 -12.24 -16.65
C TYR A 137 10.73 -13.51 -15.88
N LEU A 138 10.00 -14.61 -16.03
CA LEU A 138 10.25 -15.86 -15.28
C LEU A 138 11.41 -16.68 -15.85
N THR A 139 12.60 -16.08 -15.85
CA THR A 139 13.89 -16.69 -16.21
C THR A 139 14.93 -16.32 -15.16
N ALA A 140 15.95 -17.16 -14.97
CA ALA A 140 16.99 -16.88 -13.99
C ALA A 140 17.77 -15.60 -14.33
N GLU A 141 17.95 -15.31 -15.61
CA GLU A 141 18.62 -14.11 -16.09
C GLU A 141 17.80 -12.84 -15.80
N ALA A 142 16.49 -12.85 -16.08
CA ALA A 142 15.64 -11.69 -15.86
C ALA A 142 15.39 -11.41 -14.38
N THR A 143 15.12 -12.45 -13.57
CA THR A 143 14.88 -12.27 -12.13
C THR A 143 16.12 -11.77 -11.40
N ALA A 144 17.33 -12.19 -11.81
CA ALA A 144 18.58 -11.76 -11.21
C ALA A 144 18.87 -10.26 -11.39
N LEU A 145 18.25 -9.58 -12.37
CA LEU A 145 18.43 -8.13 -12.59
C LEU A 145 17.83 -7.28 -11.46
N ASP A 146 16.83 -7.81 -10.76
CA ASP A 146 16.15 -7.11 -9.66
C ASP A 146 16.67 -7.54 -8.27
N GLU A 147 17.70 -8.38 -8.23
CA GLU A 147 18.33 -8.84 -6.99
C GLU A 147 19.48 -7.93 -6.55
N ASP A 148 19.74 -7.92 -5.26
CA ASP A 148 20.99 -7.38 -4.72
C ASP A 148 22.13 -8.37 -5.04
N PRO A 149 23.08 -8.02 -5.95
CA PRO A 149 24.15 -8.92 -6.34
C PRO A 149 25.19 -9.12 -5.22
N ASP A 150 25.22 -8.22 -4.24
CA ASP A 150 26.16 -8.22 -3.12
C ASP A 150 25.53 -8.80 -1.84
N ALA A 151 24.33 -9.38 -1.93
CA ALA A 151 23.63 -9.96 -0.80
C ALA A 151 24.46 -11.09 -0.13
N GLY A 152 24.73 -10.90 1.16
CA GLY A 152 25.36 -11.90 2.00
C GLY A 152 24.51 -13.16 2.20
N GLU A 153 25.10 -14.19 2.78
CA GLU A 153 24.39 -15.43 3.11
C GLU A 153 23.26 -15.17 4.12
N VAL A 154 22.08 -15.71 3.84
CA VAL A 154 20.91 -15.58 4.72
C VAL A 154 20.78 -16.82 5.61
N THR A 155 20.80 -16.61 6.92
CA THR A 155 20.58 -17.69 7.91
C THR A 155 19.10 -18.03 7.99
N THR A 156 18.76 -19.32 7.95
CA THR A 156 17.39 -19.84 8.02
C THR A 156 17.33 -21.10 8.88
N GLY A 157 16.21 -21.33 9.57
CA GLY A 157 15.97 -22.55 10.36
C GLY A 157 16.78 -22.66 11.67
N ALA A 158 17.29 -21.55 12.20
CA ALA A 158 17.93 -21.51 13.51
C ALA A 158 16.92 -21.83 14.64
N SER A 159 17.41 -22.39 15.75
CA SER A 159 16.57 -22.72 16.92
C SER A 159 16.78 -21.71 18.04
N ASN A 160 16.26 -20.48 17.87
CA ASN A 160 16.51 -19.37 18.79
C ASN A 160 15.44 -19.22 19.89
N GLY A 161 14.33 -19.96 19.81
CA GLY A 161 13.31 -20.04 20.85
C GLY A 161 12.36 -18.85 20.93
N LEU A 162 12.50 -17.86 20.04
CA LEU A 162 11.65 -16.66 20.00
C LEU A 162 10.34 -16.94 19.26
N LYS A 163 9.26 -16.32 19.70
CA LYS A 163 7.94 -16.33 19.05
C LYS A 163 7.57 -14.93 18.61
N LEU A 164 6.62 -14.81 17.68
CA LEU A 164 6.21 -13.50 17.15
C LEU A 164 5.70 -12.57 18.26
N LYS A 165 5.04 -13.12 19.29
CA LYS A 165 4.59 -12.37 20.46
C LYS A 165 5.73 -11.68 21.23
N ASP A 166 6.94 -12.21 21.16
CA ASP A 166 8.11 -11.64 21.83
C ASP A 166 8.63 -10.39 21.08
N MET A 167 8.20 -10.19 19.83
CA MET A 167 8.57 -9.04 19.00
C MET A 167 7.59 -7.85 19.12
N VAL A 168 6.50 -8.01 19.86
CA VAL A 168 5.45 -6.99 20.02
C VAL A 168 6.05 -5.74 20.66
N GLY A 169 5.85 -4.57 20.04
CA GLY A 169 6.33 -3.29 20.54
C GLY A 169 7.83 -3.03 20.37
N LEU A 170 8.59 -3.94 19.75
CA LEU A 170 9.98 -3.67 19.36
C LEU A 170 10.01 -2.86 18.07
N GLU A 171 10.91 -1.88 18.00
CA GLU A 171 11.23 -1.19 16.76
C GLU A 171 11.70 -2.18 15.68
N LYS A 172 11.41 -1.90 14.41
CA LYS A 172 11.67 -2.83 13.31
C LYS A 172 13.16 -3.16 13.12
N ASP A 173 14.04 -2.24 13.50
CA ASP A 173 15.50 -2.36 13.44
C ASP A 173 16.10 -2.91 14.75
N ASP A 174 15.27 -3.30 15.73
CA ASP A 174 15.75 -3.98 16.93
C ASP A 174 16.50 -5.28 16.54
N PRO A 175 17.74 -5.50 17.03
CA PRO A 175 18.54 -6.69 16.68
C PRO A 175 17.86 -8.03 17.00
N GLN A 176 16.88 -8.05 17.91
CA GLN A 176 16.11 -9.24 18.22
C GLN A 176 15.28 -9.72 17.04
N TRP A 177 14.84 -8.81 16.15
CA TRP A 177 14.16 -9.20 14.92
C TRP A 177 15.05 -10.08 14.05
N ASP A 178 16.34 -9.79 13.93
CA ASP A 178 17.23 -10.59 13.08
C ASP A 178 17.43 -11.99 13.68
N THR A 179 17.57 -12.07 15.01
CA THR A 179 17.61 -13.35 15.73
C THR A 179 16.30 -14.13 15.58
N PHE A 180 15.16 -13.45 15.58
CA PHE A 180 13.85 -14.07 15.38
C PHE A 180 13.70 -14.59 13.93
N MET A 181 14.08 -13.78 12.94
CA MET A 181 13.97 -14.09 11.52
C MET A 181 14.88 -15.25 11.09
N ASP A 182 16.02 -15.47 11.76
CA ASP A 182 16.89 -16.63 11.53
C ASP A 182 16.17 -17.97 11.74
N GLN A 183 15.06 -18.00 12.49
CA GLN A 183 14.30 -19.22 12.75
C GLN A 183 13.41 -19.65 11.58
N LEU A 184 13.06 -18.72 10.69
CA LEU A 184 12.17 -19.01 9.57
C LEU A 184 12.91 -19.82 8.50
N SER A 185 12.25 -20.86 8.00
CA SER A 185 12.68 -21.54 6.78
C SER A 185 12.24 -20.74 5.54
N LEU A 186 12.81 -21.06 4.36
CA LEU A 186 12.34 -20.48 3.10
C LEU A 186 10.89 -20.85 2.80
N ASP A 187 10.43 -22.01 3.26
CA ASP A 187 9.03 -22.43 3.09
C ASP A 187 8.10 -21.65 4.03
N ASP A 188 8.53 -21.34 5.27
CA ASP A 188 7.77 -20.44 6.15
C ASP A 188 7.64 -19.04 5.55
N MET A 189 8.75 -18.50 5.00
CA MET A 189 8.74 -17.20 4.33
C MET A 189 7.84 -17.22 3.09
N ASN A 190 7.93 -18.25 2.26
CA ASN A 190 7.07 -18.38 1.07
C ASN A 190 5.59 -18.52 1.47
N ALA A 191 5.27 -19.23 2.55
CA ALA A 191 3.89 -19.37 3.03
C ALA A 191 3.29 -18.02 3.50
N LEU A 192 4.11 -17.12 4.02
CA LEU A 192 3.69 -15.74 4.31
C LEU A 192 3.45 -14.96 3.02
N ILE A 193 4.33 -15.09 2.03
CA ILE A 193 4.33 -14.31 0.78
C ILE A 193 3.21 -14.72 -0.19
N SER A 194 3.01 -16.02 -0.41
CA SER A 194 2.35 -16.50 -1.62
C SER A 194 0.82 -16.58 -1.53
N LEU A 195 0.25 -16.46 -0.32
CA LEU A 195 -1.16 -16.74 -0.05
C LEU A 195 -1.78 -15.73 0.93
N GLY A 196 -1.82 -14.46 0.52
CA GLY A 196 -2.34 -13.33 1.30
C GLY A 196 -3.82 -12.99 1.09
N GLY A 197 -4.54 -13.74 0.25
CA GLY A 197 -5.91 -13.36 -0.09
C GLY A 197 -6.85 -13.28 1.11
N TYR A 198 -7.20 -12.05 1.52
CA TYR A 198 -8.09 -11.73 2.65
C TYR A 198 -7.58 -12.23 4.01
N GLN A 199 -6.25 -12.37 4.14
CA GLN A 199 -5.59 -12.89 5.33
C GLN A 199 -4.08 -12.67 5.30
N THR A 200 -3.44 -12.80 6.46
CA THR A 200 -2.05 -13.26 6.52
C THR A 200 -1.98 -14.66 7.14
N ASN A 201 -1.29 -15.61 6.49
CA ASN A 201 -1.26 -17.01 6.91
C ASN A 201 -0.63 -17.24 8.28
N ALA A 202 -1.08 -18.25 9.03
CA ALA A 202 -0.40 -18.68 10.25
C ALA A 202 0.97 -19.31 9.93
N VAL A 203 1.94 -19.15 10.85
CA VAL A 203 3.25 -19.81 10.79
C VAL A 203 3.56 -20.40 12.16
N ASP A 204 3.29 -21.70 12.30
CA ASP A 204 3.35 -22.39 13.59
C ASP A 204 4.76 -22.44 14.20
N SER A 205 5.80 -22.52 13.36
CA SER A 205 7.21 -22.58 13.79
C SER A 205 7.60 -21.40 14.69
N VAL A 206 7.09 -20.21 14.38
CA VAL A 206 7.33 -18.97 15.13
C VAL A 206 6.10 -18.48 15.92
N GLY A 207 5.04 -19.28 16.01
CA GLY A 207 3.83 -18.92 16.75
C GLY A 207 3.07 -17.72 16.16
N LYS A 208 3.16 -17.53 14.84
CA LYS A 208 2.42 -16.49 14.14
C LYS A 208 0.98 -16.94 13.92
N VAL A 209 0.00 -16.20 14.47
CA VAL A 209 -1.43 -16.49 14.27
C VAL A 209 -1.92 -15.95 12.93
N ARG A 210 -2.95 -16.57 12.35
CA ARG A 210 -3.61 -16.05 11.14
C ARG A 210 -4.34 -14.75 11.45
N THR A 211 -4.27 -13.76 10.55
CA THR A 211 -5.14 -12.57 10.61
C THR A 211 -6.18 -12.62 9.49
N ASN A 212 -7.28 -11.88 9.67
CA ASN A 212 -8.28 -11.66 8.62
C ASN A 212 -8.14 -10.24 8.08
N ASP A 213 -8.20 -10.12 6.77
CA ASP A 213 -8.22 -8.84 6.07
C ASP A 213 -9.50 -8.77 5.23
N CYS A 214 -10.12 -7.60 5.14
CA CYS A 214 -11.42 -7.46 4.48
C CYS A 214 -11.52 -6.16 3.68
N ASP A 215 -12.24 -6.23 2.56
CA ASP A 215 -12.83 -5.03 1.94
C ASP A 215 -13.79 -4.37 2.92
N GLY A 216 -14.12 -3.09 2.78
CA GLY A 216 -13.68 -2.11 1.80
C GLY A 216 -13.94 -0.68 2.28
N PRO A 217 -13.80 0.32 1.39
CA PRO A 217 -13.71 1.73 1.80
C PRO A 217 -14.96 2.34 2.44
N ALA A 218 -16.15 1.74 2.27
CA ALA A 218 -17.40 2.26 2.84
C ALA A 218 -18.07 1.30 3.83
N SER A 219 -17.56 0.08 3.99
CA SER A 219 -18.01 -0.92 4.96
C SER A 219 -17.06 -2.09 4.99
N ILE A 220 -16.98 -2.80 6.11
CA ILE A 220 -16.20 -4.03 6.21
C ILE A 220 -17.08 -5.19 5.74
N ASN A 221 -16.65 -5.93 4.71
CA ASN A 221 -17.34 -7.08 4.15
C ASN A 221 -16.37 -8.25 4.04
N ASN A 222 -16.74 -9.34 4.70
CA ASN A 222 -16.06 -10.61 4.55
C ASN A 222 -16.81 -11.47 3.54
N ASN A 223 -16.31 -11.51 2.31
CA ASN A 223 -16.93 -12.24 1.21
C ASN A 223 -16.97 -13.77 1.42
N PHE A 224 -16.17 -14.33 2.33
CA PHE A 224 -16.15 -15.77 2.62
C PHE A 224 -17.16 -16.19 3.66
N THR A 225 -17.37 -15.35 4.69
CA THR A 225 -18.35 -15.63 5.73
C THR A 225 -19.73 -15.05 5.42
N GLY A 226 -19.80 -14.10 4.49
CA GLY A 226 -21.02 -13.34 4.17
C GLY A 226 -21.39 -12.32 5.24
N VAL A 227 -20.51 -12.09 6.23
CA VAL A 227 -20.72 -11.10 7.29
C VAL A 227 -20.24 -9.74 6.81
N GLY A 228 -21.07 -8.72 6.99
CA GLY A 228 -20.75 -7.33 6.68
C GLY A 228 -21.11 -6.39 7.83
N SER A 229 -20.42 -5.25 7.87
CA SER A 229 -20.66 -4.17 8.82
C SER A 229 -21.80 -3.25 8.35
N ILE A 230 -22.09 -2.20 9.13
CA ILE A 230 -22.93 -1.10 8.63
C ILE A 230 -22.23 -0.38 7.47
N GLY A 231 -23.03 0.12 6.53
CA GLY A 231 -22.57 0.92 5.40
C GLY A 231 -22.45 2.40 5.76
N PHE A 232 -21.31 2.99 5.41
CA PHE A 232 -21.04 4.42 5.49
C PHE A 232 -21.20 5.10 4.13
N PRO A 233 -21.28 6.45 4.09
CA PRO A 233 -21.15 7.19 2.86
C PRO A 233 -19.83 6.84 2.14
N VAL A 234 -19.88 6.83 0.81
CA VAL A 234 -18.71 6.55 -0.03
C VAL A 234 -17.67 7.68 0.04
N GLY A 235 -16.42 7.40 -0.36
CA GLY A 235 -15.27 8.29 -0.20
C GLY A 235 -15.51 9.73 -0.65
N VAL A 236 -16.13 9.93 -1.82
CA VAL A 236 -16.43 11.28 -2.34
C VAL A 236 -17.35 12.09 -1.42
N VAL A 237 -18.27 11.44 -0.71
CA VAL A 237 -19.17 12.11 0.25
C VAL A 237 -18.40 12.46 1.53
N VAL A 238 -17.51 11.59 1.99
CA VAL A 238 -16.64 11.86 3.14
C VAL A 238 -15.71 13.04 2.84
N ALA A 239 -15.08 13.07 1.66
CA ALA A 239 -14.23 14.20 1.25
C ALA A 239 -15.01 15.51 1.08
N ALA A 240 -16.24 15.45 0.56
CA ALA A 240 -17.13 16.60 0.44
C ALA A 240 -17.52 17.22 1.81
N THR A 241 -17.22 16.55 2.93
CA THR A 241 -17.36 17.17 4.25
C THR A 241 -16.28 18.20 4.55
N TRP A 242 -15.10 18.15 3.91
CA TRP A 242 -13.95 19.01 4.23
C TRP A 242 -13.64 19.05 5.73
N ASN A 243 -13.81 17.92 6.43
CA ASN A 243 -13.73 17.85 7.89
C ASN A 243 -12.86 16.67 8.31
N LYS A 244 -11.69 17.00 8.88
CA LYS A 244 -10.67 16.04 9.31
C LYS A 244 -11.17 15.21 10.50
N GLU A 245 -11.90 15.82 11.42
CA GLU A 245 -12.44 15.17 12.60
C GLU A 245 -13.50 14.12 12.26
N LEU A 246 -14.35 14.38 11.26
CA LEU A 246 -15.33 13.42 10.75
C LEU A 246 -14.67 12.29 9.98
N ALA A 247 -13.59 12.55 9.26
CA ALA A 247 -12.78 11.51 8.61
C ALA A 247 -12.12 10.59 9.65
N HIS A 248 -11.58 11.16 10.74
CA HIS A 248 -11.05 10.40 11.88
C HIS A 248 -12.14 9.56 12.55
N ALA A 249 -13.29 10.16 12.89
CA ALA A 249 -14.42 9.46 13.50
C ALA A 249 -14.99 8.33 12.62
N PHE A 250 -14.93 8.51 11.30
CA PHE A 250 -15.24 7.46 10.33
C PHE A 250 -14.26 6.29 10.46
N GLY A 251 -12.94 6.57 10.46
CA GLY A 251 -11.90 5.57 10.68
C GLY A 251 -12.03 4.83 12.02
N ASP A 252 -12.29 5.54 13.11
CA ASP A 252 -12.51 4.96 14.44
C ASP A 252 -13.73 4.02 14.46
N SER A 253 -14.81 4.40 13.79
CA SER A 253 -15.99 3.54 13.64
C SER A 253 -15.66 2.26 12.86
N ILE A 254 -14.86 2.35 11.80
CA ILE A 254 -14.34 1.20 11.06
C ILE A 254 -13.51 0.30 11.99
N GLY A 255 -12.59 0.89 12.76
CA GLY A 255 -11.74 0.17 13.71
C GLY A 255 -12.54 -0.65 14.75
N LYS A 256 -13.59 -0.06 15.31
CA LYS A 256 -14.49 -0.73 16.26
C LYS A 256 -15.23 -1.90 15.62
N MET A 257 -15.79 -1.71 14.42
CA MET A 257 -16.48 -2.79 13.71
C MET A 257 -15.52 -3.90 13.30
N ALA A 258 -14.28 -3.58 12.91
CA ALA A 258 -13.26 -4.56 12.58
C ALA A 258 -12.95 -5.45 13.79
N ASN A 259 -12.86 -4.86 14.99
CA ASN A 259 -12.69 -5.61 16.24
C ASN A 259 -13.86 -6.57 16.50
N GLU A 260 -15.11 -6.12 16.31
CA GLU A 260 -16.30 -6.99 16.45
C GLU A 260 -16.32 -8.15 15.44
N MET A 261 -15.70 -7.94 14.28
CA MET A 261 -15.65 -8.90 13.16
C MET A 261 -14.38 -9.76 13.12
N ASP A 262 -13.47 -9.60 14.09
CA ASP A 262 -12.15 -10.25 14.12
C ASP A 262 -11.29 -9.96 12.86
N VAL A 263 -11.37 -8.72 12.37
CA VAL A 263 -10.64 -8.22 11.18
C VAL A 263 -9.46 -7.36 11.63
N SER A 264 -8.26 -7.70 11.16
CA SER A 264 -7.02 -6.98 11.50
C SER A 264 -6.56 -6.06 10.39
N GLY A 265 -6.85 -6.41 9.13
CA GLY A 265 -6.55 -5.58 7.96
C GLY A 265 -7.79 -5.01 7.28
N TRP A 266 -7.74 -3.73 6.93
CA TRP A 266 -8.81 -3.04 6.21
C TRP A 266 -8.32 -2.64 4.82
N TYR A 267 -8.88 -3.22 3.76
CA TYR A 267 -8.51 -2.93 2.36
C TYR A 267 -9.04 -1.56 1.91
N ALA A 268 -8.51 -0.51 2.52
CA ALA A 268 -8.90 0.89 2.40
C ALA A 268 -7.97 1.74 3.31
N PRO A 269 -7.97 3.07 3.17
CA PRO A 269 -8.78 3.85 2.24
C PRO A 269 -8.33 3.77 0.78
N ALA A 270 -9.28 4.00 -0.13
CA ALA A 270 -9.03 4.08 -1.56
C ALA A 270 -8.89 5.55 -1.98
N MET A 271 -7.77 5.92 -2.60
CA MET A 271 -7.36 7.33 -2.75
C MET A 271 -6.66 7.66 -4.07
N ASN A 272 -6.93 6.88 -5.11
CA ASN A 272 -6.59 7.28 -6.48
C ASN A 272 -7.29 8.60 -6.85
N ASN A 273 -6.71 9.39 -7.75
CA ASN A 273 -7.21 10.73 -8.04
C ASN A 273 -8.37 10.67 -9.03
N HIS A 274 -9.32 11.60 -8.92
CA HIS A 274 -10.36 11.81 -9.93
C HIS A 274 -9.80 12.48 -11.20
N ARG A 275 -8.89 11.80 -11.91
CA ARG A 275 -8.27 12.31 -13.15
C ARG A 275 -9.32 12.65 -14.22
N THR A 276 -10.41 11.89 -14.27
CA THR A 276 -11.53 12.09 -15.18
C THR A 276 -12.84 11.75 -14.48
N ALA A 277 -13.90 12.49 -14.80
CA ALA A 277 -15.24 12.25 -14.26
C ALA A 277 -15.84 10.89 -14.66
N PHE A 278 -15.27 10.22 -15.67
CA PHE A 278 -15.77 8.96 -16.21
C PHE A 278 -15.14 7.71 -15.59
N ALA A 279 -14.19 7.86 -14.66
CA ALA A 279 -13.57 6.71 -14.01
C ALA A 279 -14.57 5.99 -13.10
N GLY A 280 -14.75 4.68 -13.31
CA GLY A 280 -15.81 3.89 -12.70
C GLY A 280 -15.73 3.74 -11.17
N ARG A 281 -14.55 4.01 -10.58
CA ARG A 281 -14.30 3.91 -9.13
C ARG A 281 -14.15 5.26 -8.42
N ASN A 282 -14.42 6.38 -9.08
CA ASN A 282 -14.41 7.69 -8.41
C ASN A 282 -15.33 7.74 -7.17
N PHE A 283 -16.38 6.92 -7.11
CA PHE A 283 -17.27 6.92 -5.95
C PHE A 283 -16.54 6.55 -4.65
N GLU A 284 -15.55 5.64 -4.68
CA GLU A 284 -14.84 5.18 -3.49
C GLU A 284 -13.56 5.98 -3.20
N TYR A 285 -13.11 6.79 -4.16
CA TYR A 285 -12.00 7.71 -4.02
C TYR A 285 -12.46 9.06 -3.45
N TYR A 286 -11.53 9.95 -3.11
CA TYR A 286 -11.82 11.19 -2.39
C TYR A 286 -11.98 12.41 -3.29
N SER A 287 -10.94 12.78 -4.05
CA SER A 287 -10.90 14.04 -4.79
C SER A 287 -9.99 13.98 -6.03
N GLU A 288 -10.08 15.00 -6.87
CA GLU A 288 -9.04 15.30 -7.87
C GLU A 288 -7.78 15.89 -7.22
N ASP A 289 -7.93 16.54 -6.05
CA ASP A 289 -6.85 17.16 -5.30
C ASP A 289 -6.17 16.16 -4.35
N GLY A 290 -4.84 16.06 -4.45
CA GLY A 290 -4.03 15.12 -3.67
C GLY A 290 -3.95 15.47 -2.18
N LEU A 291 -4.02 16.76 -1.81
CA LEU A 291 -3.93 17.19 -0.42
C LEU A 291 -5.24 16.94 0.33
N LEU A 292 -6.39 17.23 -0.29
CA LEU A 292 -7.69 16.88 0.28
C LEU A 292 -7.82 15.35 0.43
N SER A 293 -7.46 14.61 -0.61
CA SER A 293 -7.47 13.14 -0.57
C SER A 293 -6.55 12.61 0.54
N GLY A 294 -5.34 13.16 0.67
CA GLY A 294 -4.36 12.76 1.67
C GLY A 294 -4.80 13.03 3.11
N TRP A 295 -5.33 14.22 3.41
CA TRP A 295 -5.81 14.52 4.77
C TRP A 295 -6.99 13.64 5.17
N ILE A 296 -7.98 13.45 4.29
CA ILE A 296 -9.14 12.62 4.58
C ILE A 296 -8.73 11.15 4.76
N ALA A 297 -7.83 10.66 3.90
CA ALA A 297 -7.29 9.31 4.01
C ALA A 297 -6.48 9.12 5.30
N ALA A 298 -5.56 10.04 5.61
CA ALA A 298 -4.68 9.97 6.78
C ALA A 298 -5.48 9.95 8.09
N GLU A 299 -6.52 10.79 8.22
CA GLU A 299 -7.37 10.79 9.41
C GLU A 299 -8.20 9.50 9.53
N ALA A 300 -8.73 8.97 8.43
CA ALA A 300 -9.41 7.68 8.45
C ALA A 300 -8.47 6.52 8.83
N VAL A 301 -7.22 6.55 8.36
CA VAL A 301 -6.17 5.61 8.75
C VAL A 301 -5.90 5.70 10.26
N LYS A 302 -5.64 6.90 10.80
CA LYS A 302 -5.41 7.14 12.24
C LYS A 302 -6.52 6.56 13.11
N GLY A 303 -7.79 6.90 12.80
CA GLY A 303 -8.93 6.39 13.58
C GLY A 303 -9.02 4.86 13.59
N SER A 304 -8.76 4.22 12.45
CA SER A 304 -8.75 2.75 12.39
C SER A 304 -7.59 2.13 13.18
N GLN A 305 -6.41 2.74 13.13
CA GLN A 305 -5.20 2.30 13.82
C GLN A 305 -5.30 2.38 15.35
N GLU A 306 -6.05 3.34 15.90
CA GLU A 306 -6.33 3.42 17.34
C GLU A 306 -7.01 2.16 17.91
N ASN A 307 -7.63 1.38 17.02
CA ASN A 307 -8.28 0.12 17.35
C ASN A 307 -7.42 -1.12 16.98
N GLY A 308 -6.15 -0.91 16.58
CA GLY A 308 -5.19 -1.93 16.18
C GLY A 308 -5.37 -2.50 14.77
N VAL A 309 -6.17 -1.85 13.94
CA VAL A 309 -6.41 -2.25 12.55
C VAL A 309 -5.36 -1.61 11.65
N TYR A 310 -4.68 -2.40 10.82
CA TYR A 310 -3.80 -1.86 9.79
C TYR A 310 -4.61 -1.59 8.51
N ALA A 311 -4.59 -0.34 8.08
CA ALA A 311 -5.25 0.12 6.85
C ALA A 311 -4.31 -0.08 5.64
N TYR A 312 -4.86 -0.52 4.50
CA TYR A 312 -4.16 -0.63 3.23
C TYR A 312 -4.51 0.56 2.35
N MET A 313 -3.64 1.57 2.32
CA MET A 313 -3.80 2.65 1.35
C MET A 313 -3.75 2.09 -0.08
N LYS A 314 -4.78 2.39 -0.90
CA LYS A 314 -4.95 1.76 -2.22
C LYS A 314 -5.50 2.69 -3.30
N HIS A 315 -5.31 2.40 -4.59
CA HIS A 315 -4.38 1.40 -5.16
C HIS A 315 -3.12 2.13 -5.57
N PHE A 316 -1.98 1.68 -5.07
CA PHE A 316 -0.68 2.33 -5.21
C PHE A 316 0.01 1.86 -6.51
N ALA A 317 0.01 2.62 -7.60
CA ALA A 317 -0.53 3.97 -7.80
C ALA A 317 -1.06 4.16 -9.24
N LEU A 318 -1.67 5.32 -9.52
CA LEU A 318 -2.16 5.71 -10.85
C LEU A 318 -3.25 4.78 -11.46
N ASN A 319 -4.06 4.14 -10.63
CA ASN A 319 -5.18 3.29 -11.05
C ASN A 319 -6.47 4.10 -11.26
N ASP A 320 -6.39 5.12 -12.12
CA ASP A 320 -7.48 6.09 -12.32
C ASP A 320 -8.39 5.73 -13.52
N GLN A 321 -8.21 4.54 -14.10
CA GLN A 321 -9.00 4.02 -15.23
C GLN A 321 -9.34 2.55 -15.02
N GLU A 322 -10.62 2.23 -15.15
CA GLU A 322 -11.11 0.86 -14.96
C GLU A 322 -10.96 -0.01 -16.20
N GLN A 323 -11.12 0.58 -17.38
CA GLN A 323 -11.01 -0.13 -18.64
C GLN A 323 -9.61 -0.72 -18.79
N ASN A 324 -9.53 -2.05 -18.99
CA ASN A 324 -8.32 -2.83 -19.18
C ASN A 324 -7.34 -2.81 -18.00
N ARG A 325 -7.77 -2.44 -16.78
CA ARG A 325 -6.87 -2.40 -15.61
C ARG A 325 -6.20 -3.75 -15.33
N CYS A 326 -6.89 -4.86 -15.58
CA CYS A 326 -6.35 -6.22 -15.47
C CYS A 326 -5.71 -6.74 -16.77
N ASP A 327 -5.69 -5.95 -17.84
CA ASP A 327 -5.20 -6.34 -19.17
C ASP A 327 -3.96 -5.53 -19.58
N MET A 328 -3.03 -5.34 -18.63
CA MET A 328 -1.74 -4.66 -18.82
C MET A 328 -1.85 -3.21 -19.36
N VAL A 329 -2.87 -2.45 -18.93
CA VAL A 329 -2.96 -1.02 -19.29
C VAL A 329 -1.72 -0.25 -18.81
N CYS A 330 -1.11 0.51 -19.71
CA CYS A 330 0.08 1.33 -19.46
C CYS A 330 -0.31 2.78 -19.22
N THR A 331 -0.12 3.27 -18.00
CA THR A 331 -0.39 4.66 -17.61
C THR A 331 0.89 5.49 -17.72
N TRP A 332 0.96 6.36 -18.73
CA TRP A 332 2.09 7.26 -18.97
C TRP A 332 1.91 8.58 -18.25
N SER A 333 2.96 9.06 -17.58
CA SER A 333 3.00 10.34 -16.87
C SER A 333 4.45 10.77 -16.65
N ASN A 334 4.67 12.08 -16.56
CA ASN A 334 5.95 12.59 -16.08
C ASN A 334 6.07 12.49 -14.55
N GLU A 335 7.32 12.48 -14.07
CA GLU A 335 7.70 12.43 -12.66
C GLU A 335 7.01 13.52 -11.83
N GLN A 336 6.96 14.75 -12.33
CA GLN A 336 6.34 15.88 -11.62
C GLN A 336 4.88 15.59 -11.26
N ALA A 337 4.07 15.15 -12.22
CA ALA A 337 2.67 14.84 -11.99
C ALA A 337 2.51 13.61 -11.08
N ILE A 338 3.36 12.58 -11.25
CA ILE A 338 3.39 11.41 -10.36
C ILE A 338 3.59 11.87 -8.91
N ARG A 339 4.63 12.67 -8.66
CA ARG A 339 5.01 13.19 -7.33
C ARG A 339 3.96 14.12 -6.72
N GLU A 340 3.58 15.17 -7.44
CA GLU A 340 2.77 16.26 -6.90
C GLU A 340 1.27 15.94 -6.83
N ILE A 341 0.76 15.01 -7.66
CA ILE A 341 -0.68 14.75 -7.77
C ILE A 341 -1.00 13.34 -7.28
N TYR A 342 -0.46 12.32 -7.95
CA TYR A 342 -0.92 10.94 -7.81
C TYR A 342 -0.34 10.22 -6.59
N LEU A 343 0.88 10.58 -6.19
CA LEU A 343 1.54 10.03 -5.01
C LEU A 343 1.28 10.85 -3.75
N LYS A 344 0.85 12.11 -3.88
CA LYS A 344 0.62 13.01 -2.74
C LYS A 344 -0.28 12.42 -1.64
N PRO A 345 -1.46 11.81 -1.93
CA PRO A 345 -2.28 11.26 -0.86
C PRO A 345 -1.61 10.08 -0.14
N PHE A 346 -0.85 9.26 -0.85
CA PHE A 346 -0.12 8.13 -0.28
C PHE A 346 1.07 8.59 0.58
N GLU A 347 1.84 9.59 0.10
CA GLU A 347 2.91 10.24 0.86
C GLU A 347 2.38 10.73 2.22
N MET A 348 1.22 11.40 2.21
CA MET A 348 0.60 11.90 3.42
C MET A 348 0.16 10.77 4.36
N CYS A 349 -0.42 9.68 3.85
CA CYS A 349 -0.74 8.53 4.71
C CYS A 349 0.50 7.91 5.37
N VAL A 350 1.64 7.87 4.68
CA VAL A 350 2.91 7.38 5.26
C VAL A 350 3.41 8.34 6.34
N LYS A 351 3.48 9.64 6.04
CA LYS A 351 4.16 10.62 6.90
C LYS A 351 3.29 11.18 8.03
N GLU A 352 2.00 11.33 7.80
CA GLU A 352 1.07 11.94 8.76
C GLU A 352 0.34 10.92 9.62
N ALA A 353 0.17 9.68 9.14
CA ALA A 353 -0.64 8.65 9.80
C ALA A 353 0.12 7.37 10.14
N ASP A 354 1.42 7.30 9.83
CA ASP A 354 2.26 6.11 10.01
C ASP A 354 1.60 4.84 9.42
N CYS A 355 0.97 4.97 8.24
CA CYS A 355 0.25 3.86 7.62
C CYS A 355 1.17 2.64 7.46
N LEU A 356 0.67 1.45 7.81
CA LEU A 356 1.47 0.22 7.88
C LEU A 356 1.18 -0.80 6.77
N ALA A 357 0.20 -0.56 5.90
CA ALA A 357 -0.06 -1.44 4.76
C ALA A 357 -0.40 -0.67 3.49
N VAL A 358 -0.05 -1.25 2.35
CA VAL A 358 -0.31 -0.68 1.02
C VAL A 358 -0.83 -1.78 0.13
N MET A 359 -1.80 -1.47 -0.73
CA MET A 359 -2.18 -2.36 -1.83
C MET A 359 -1.74 -1.73 -3.15
N SER A 360 -0.80 -2.39 -3.84
CA SER A 360 -0.32 -1.94 -5.15
C SER A 360 -1.38 -2.11 -6.24
N SER A 361 -1.28 -1.38 -7.34
CA SER A 361 -2.29 -1.40 -8.40
C SER A 361 -2.05 -2.47 -9.47
N PHE A 362 -3.11 -2.73 -10.27
CA PHE A 362 -3.04 -3.61 -11.43
C PHE A 362 -2.28 -3.00 -12.61
N ASN A 363 -2.42 -1.70 -12.82
CA ASN A 363 -1.90 -1.05 -14.01
C ASN A 363 -0.36 -1.05 -14.04
N TYR A 364 0.15 -0.78 -15.23
CA TYR A 364 1.53 -0.42 -15.44
C TYR A 364 1.67 1.10 -15.28
N ILE A 365 2.76 1.54 -14.65
CA ILE A 365 3.24 2.92 -14.71
C ILE A 365 4.28 2.92 -15.84
N GLY A 366 4.04 3.67 -16.91
CA GLY A 366 4.75 3.46 -18.17
C GLY A 366 4.65 2.01 -18.61
N ASN A 367 5.81 1.36 -18.75
CA ASN A 367 5.95 -0.04 -19.13
C ASN A 367 6.32 -0.99 -17.97
N ARG A 368 6.19 -0.57 -16.71
CA ARG A 368 6.44 -1.42 -15.53
C ARG A 368 5.18 -1.60 -14.69
N TRP A 369 4.85 -2.84 -14.35
CA TRP A 369 3.74 -3.14 -13.45
C TRP A 369 3.97 -2.48 -12.07
N ALA A 370 2.96 -1.78 -11.55
CA ALA A 370 3.10 -1.04 -10.29
C ALA A 370 3.54 -1.92 -9.10
N GLY A 371 2.95 -3.11 -8.95
CA GLY A 371 3.33 -4.06 -7.89
C GLY A 371 4.69 -4.74 -8.09
N GLY A 372 5.33 -4.53 -9.25
CA GLY A 372 6.68 -5.03 -9.57
C GLY A 372 7.68 -3.91 -9.82
N SER A 373 7.43 -2.69 -9.35
CA SER A 373 8.32 -1.53 -9.58
C SER A 373 9.14 -1.17 -8.34
N SER A 374 10.45 -1.41 -8.37
CA SER A 374 11.38 -1.00 -7.30
C SER A 374 11.42 0.51 -7.10
N SER A 375 11.33 1.29 -8.19
CA SER A 375 11.19 2.74 -8.16
C SER A 375 10.03 3.17 -7.26
N LEU A 376 8.88 2.50 -7.36
CA LEU A 376 7.69 2.80 -6.58
C LEU A 376 7.77 2.23 -5.15
N CYS A 377 7.98 0.92 -5.02
CA CYS A 377 7.79 0.19 -3.75
C CYS A 377 9.03 0.15 -2.85
N LYS A 378 10.24 0.38 -3.37
CA LYS A 378 11.48 0.48 -2.58
C LYS A 378 11.90 1.93 -2.44
N THR A 379 12.22 2.58 -3.57
CA THR A 379 12.85 3.90 -3.53
C THR A 379 11.88 4.97 -3.02
N VAL A 380 10.77 5.21 -3.70
CA VAL A 380 9.84 6.26 -3.26
C VAL A 380 9.17 5.92 -1.93
N LEU A 381 8.55 4.73 -1.84
CA LEU A 381 7.77 4.37 -0.66
C LEU A 381 8.63 4.20 0.61
N ARG A 382 9.77 3.51 0.53
CA ARG A 382 10.55 3.11 1.72
C ARG A 382 11.77 4.00 1.94
N ASP A 383 12.59 4.20 0.91
CA ASP A 383 13.85 4.92 1.08
C ASP A 383 13.59 6.43 1.27
N GLU A 384 12.74 7.02 0.43
CA GLU A 384 12.42 8.45 0.47
C GLU A 384 11.38 8.79 1.55
N TRP A 385 10.28 8.04 1.68
CA TRP A 385 9.22 8.38 2.66
C TRP A 385 9.34 7.68 4.00
N GLY A 386 10.15 6.62 4.12
CA GLY A 386 10.35 5.90 5.38
C GLY A 386 9.26 4.88 5.73
N PHE A 387 8.47 4.39 4.77
CA PHE A 387 7.43 3.38 5.04
C PHE A 387 7.99 2.09 5.66
N LYS A 388 7.52 1.78 6.88
CA LYS A 388 7.98 0.62 7.66
C LYS A 388 7.14 -0.64 7.45
N GLY A 389 5.95 -0.52 6.89
CA GLY A 389 4.96 -1.59 6.76
C GLY A 389 5.21 -2.59 5.63
N PHE A 390 4.16 -3.28 5.18
CA PHE A 390 4.20 -4.19 4.03
C PHE A 390 3.29 -3.77 2.88
N VAL A 391 3.65 -4.18 1.68
CA VAL A 391 2.91 -3.95 0.43
C VAL A 391 2.31 -5.27 -0.03
N GLU A 392 1.02 -5.28 -0.27
CA GLU A 392 0.31 -6.38 -0.92
C GLU A 392 0.02 -6.04 -2.39
N THR A 393 -0.13 -7.04 -3.24
CA THR A 393 -0.72 -6.83 -4.57
C THR A 393 -2.22 -6.50 -4.46
N ASP A 394 -2.81 -5.83 -5.45
CA ASP A 394 -4.23 -6.03 -5.73
C ASP A 394 -4.46 -7.53 -6.11
N TYR A 395 -5.72 -7.96 -6.25
CA TYR A 395 -6.08 -9.37 -6.39
C TYR A 395 -5.26 -10.09 -7.46
N PHE A 396 -4.43 -11.05 -7.04
CA PHE A 396 -3.44 -11.72 -7.87
C PHE A 396 -4.11 -12.78 -8.78
N GLY A 397 -4.91 -12.30 -9.74
CA GLY A 397 -5.89 -13.07 -10.50
C GLY A 397 -5.37 -13.81 -11.72
N VAL A 398 -4.06 -14.13 -11.78
CA VAL A 398 -3.43 -14.87 -12.90
C VAL A 398 -3.65 -14.17 -14.25
N TYR A 399 -3.60 -12.84 -14.27
CA TYR A 399 -3.84 -12.02 -15.46
C TYR A 399 -2.72 -12.05 -16.52
N GLY A 400 -1.72 -12.93 -16.35
CA GLY A 400 -0.64 -13.11 -17.33
C GLY A 400 0.57 -12.19 -17.14
N TYR A 401 0.60 -11.33 -16.12
CA TYR A 401 1.72 -10.44 -15.89
C TYR A 401 2.23 -10.36 -14.45
N MET A 402 1.39 -10.68 -13.46
CA MET A 402 1.79 -10.63 -12.05
C MET A 402 2.59 -11.89 -11.67
N SER A 403 3.75 -11.68 -11.05
CA SER A 403 4.66 -12.72 -10.56
C SER A 403 5.18 -12.33 -9.18
N SER A 404 5.18 -13.29 -8.25
CA SER A 404 5.81 -13.14 -6.93
C SER A 404 7.31 -12.87 -7.04
N ASP A 405 8.02 -13.52 -7.97
CA ASP A 405 9.44 -13.30 -8.21
C ASP A 405 9.75 -11.85 -8.59
N GLN A 406 8.87 -11.20 -9.37
CA GLN A 406 8.98 -9.78 -9.70
C GLN A 406 8.64 -8.92 -8.49
N ALA A 407 7.51 -9.20 -7.86
CA ALA A 407 6.98 -8.41 -6.76
C ALA A 407 7.94 -8.35 -5.56
N ILE A 408 8.42 -9.52 -5.08
CA ILE A 408 9.27 -9.63 -3.89
C ILE A 408 10.62 -8.93 -4.04
N ARG A 409 11.26 -9.05 -5.22
CA ARG A 409 12.54 -8.37 -5.49
C ARG A 409 12.40 -6.85 -5.56
N ASN A 410 11.23 -6.39 -5.98
CA ASN A 410 10.91 -4.99 -6.18
C ASN A 410 10.16 -4.34 -5.00
N GLY A 411 10.05 -5.00 -3.85
CA GLY A 411 9.57 -4.40 -2.59
C GLY A 411 8.09 -4.55 -2.30
N THR A 412 7.35 -5.32 -3.12
CA THR A 412 6.04 -5.86 -2.75
C THR A 412 6.24 -7.12 -1.93
N ASP A 413 5.46 -7.33 -0.87
CA ASP A 413 5.74 -8.35 0.14
C ASP A 413 4.75 -9.53 0.13
N LEU A 414 3.51 -9.32 -0.34
CA LEU A 414 2.40 -10.28 -0.20
C LEU A 414 1.55 -10.36 -1.48
N MET A 415 1.23 -11.59 -1.91
CA MET A 415 0.34 -11.83 -3.07
C MET A 415 -1.10 -12.03 -2.59
N LEU A 416 -2.02 -11.14 -2.99
CA LEU A 416 -3.44 -11.23 -2.63
C LEU A 416 -4.14 -12.32 -3.44
N VAL A 417 -3.92 -13.57 -3.05
CA VAL A 417 -4.60 -14.74 -3.60
C VAL A 417 -4.84 -15.79 -2.52
N ASN A 418 -5.98 -16.45 -2.57
CA ASN A 418 -6.43 -17.42 -1.57
C ASN A 418 -6.34 -18.87 -2.05
N TYR A 419 -5.70 -19.12 -3.19
CA TYR A 419 -5.43 -20.45 -3.74
C TYR A 419 -4.06 -20.47 -4.44
N PRO A 420 -3.38 -21.63 -4.47
CA PRO A 420 -2.14 -21.76 -5.22
C PRO A 420 -2.35 -21.47 -6.71
N THR A 421 -1.44 -20.69 -7.30
CA THR A 421 -1.41 -20.38 -8.73
C THR A 421 -0.07 -20.81 -9.32
N ALA A 422 0.12 -20.59 -10.62
CA ALA A 422 1.40 -20.88 -11.25
C ALA A 422 2.51 -19.90 -10.83
N THR A 423 2.18 -18.69 -10.35
CA THR A 423 3.15 -17.59 -10.21
C THR A 423 3.10 -16.87 -8.86
N ASN A 424 2.36 -17.39 -7.88
CA ASN A 424 2.27 -16.79 -6.53
C ASN A 424 3.39 -17.27 -5.60
N ASP A 425 3.94 -18.48 -5.78
CA ASP A 425 5.13 -18.95 -5.05
C ASP A 425 6.40 -18.34 -5.66
N VAL A 426 7.38 -17.99 -4.83
CA VAL A 426 8.69 -17.50 -5.30
C VAL A 426 9.48 -18.69 -5.87
N GLN A 427 9.69 -18.71 -7.18
CA GLN A 427 10.24 -19.86 -7.89
C GLN A 427 11.77 -19.86 -7.89
N PHE A 428 12.39 -18.70 -8.11
CA PHE A 428 13.84 -18.56 -8.24
C PHE A 428 14.46 -18.14 -6.91
N ARG A 429 14.54 -19.06 -5.94
CA ARG A 429 14.90 -18.73 -4.54
C ARG A 429 16.30 -19.15 -4.08
N ASP A 430 17.14 -19.61 -5.00
CA ASP A 430 18.43 -20.23 -4.65
C ASP A 430 19.54 -19.21 -4.37
N THR A 431 19.45 -18.01 -4.95
CA THR A 431 20.44 -16.94 -4.78
C THR A 431 20.30 -16.26 -3.41
N ASN A 432 21.37 -15.64 -2.93
CA ASN A 432 21.31 -14.86 -1.70
C ASN A 432 20.42 -13.63 -1.84
N GLY A 433 20.42 -12.97 -3.01
CA GLY A 433 19.55 -11.84 -3.32
C GLY A 433 18.07 -12.20 -3.19
N ALA A 434 17.66 -13.33 -3.76
CA ALA A 434 16.28 -13.82 -3.64
C ALA A 434 15.92 -14.14 -2.18
N LYS A 435 16.78 -14.85 -1.44
CA LYS A 435 16.56 -15.19 -0.03
C LYS A 435 16.45 -13.94 0.84
N LYS A 436 17.27 -12.92 0.57
CA LYS A 436 17.22 -11.63 1.26
C LYS A 436 15.89 -10.94 0.99
N ALA A 437 15.46 -10.86 -0.26
CA ALA A 437 14.18 -10.26 -0.63
C ALA A 437 12.99 -10.97 0.04
N MET A 438 12.98 -12.31 0.07
CA MET A 438 11.98 -13.10 0.79
C MET A 438 11.99 -12.82 2.30
N ARG A 439 13.18 -12.70 2.90
CA ARG A 439 13.33 -12.40 4.32
C ARG A 439 12.82 -11.01 4.65
N ASP A 440 13.15 -10.02 3.83
CA ASP A 440 12.69 -8.64 4.01
C ASP A 440 11.15 -8.58 3.92
N ALA A 441 10.56 -9.26 2.93
CA ALA A 441 9.11 -9.36 2.78
C ALA A 441 8.42 -10.02 3.99
N ALA A 442 8.95 -11.15 4.44
CA ALA A 442 8.43 -11.83 5.63
C ALA A 442 8.57 -10.95 6.89
N LYS A 443 9.70 -10.25 7.08
CA LYS A 443 9.91 -9.33 8.21
C LYS A 443 8.89 -8.19 8.19
N ASN A 444 8.60 -7.63 7.01
CA ASN A 444 7.60 -6.56 6.85
C ASN A 444 6.20 -7.03 7.28
N ILE A 445 5.76 -8.19 6.79
CA ILE A 445 4.45 -8.78 7.16
C ILE A 445 4.39 -9.03 8.68
N LEU A 446 5.43 -9.67 9.22
CA LEU A 446 5.48 -10.05 10.64
C LEU A 446 5.52 -8.83 11.56
N TYR A 447 6.24 -7.78 11.19
CA TYR A 447 6.30 -6.52 11.94
C TYR A 447 4.93 -5.88 12.07
N VAL A 448 4.17 -5.78 10.97
CA VAL A 448 2.83 -5.19 11.01
C VAL A 448 1.86 -6.05 11.81
N VAL A 449 1.89 -7.37 11.60
CA VAL A 449 1.01 -8.30 12.33
C VAL A 449 1.30 -8.26 13.85
N ALA A 450 2.57 -8.25 14.27
CA ALA A 450 2.94 -8.18 15.67
C ALA A 450 2.45 -6.89 16.37
N ASN A 451 2.31 -5.80 15.63
CA ASN A 451 1.84 -4.52 16.16
C ASN A 451 0.34 -4.27 15.89
N SER A 452 -0.40 -5.30 15.47
CA SER A 452 -1.84 -5.22 15.20
C SER A 452 -2.70 -5.75 16.35
N ARG A 453 -4.02 -5.52 16.24
CA ARG A 453 -5.02 -6.04 17.19
C ARG A 453 -4.90 -7.53 17.45
N ALA A 454 -4.39 -8.32 16.49
CA ALA A 454 -4.27 -9.77 16.63
C ALA A 454 -3.31 -10.19 17.75
N TYR A 455 -2.39 -9.29 18.14
CA TYR A 455 -1.41 -9.51 19.19
C TYR A 455 -1.68 -8.68 20.46
N TYR A 456 -2.83 -8.00 20.53
CA TYR A 456 -3.27 -7.38 21.78
C TYR A 456 -3.65 -8.47 22.81
N PRO A 457 -3.32 -8.29 24.09
CA PRO A 457 -3.51 -9.33 25.11
C PRO A 457 -4.92 -9.95 25.17
N GLU A 458 -5.95 -9.14 24.91
CA GLU A 458 -7.36 -9.54 24.91
C GLU A 458 -7.78 -10.36 23.67
N ASN A 459 -7.06 -10.22 22.56
CA ASN A 459 -7.35 -10.86 21.28
C ASN A 459 -6.42 -12.05 20.99
N LEU A 460 -5.24 -12.08 21.62
CA LEU A 460 -4.23 -13.11 21.37
C LEU A 460 -4.70 -14.47 21.90
N SER A 461 -5.25 -15.28 21.01
CA SER A 461 -5.60 -16.67 21.29
C SER A 461 -4.41 -17.58 21.00
N GLU A 462 -3.56 -17.84 22.00
CA GLU A 462 -2.51 -18.83 21.89
C GLU A 462 -3.10 -20.26 21.86
N GLY A 463 -2.76 -21.02 20.82
CA GLY A 463 -3.09 -22.44 20.73
C GLY A 463 -3.97 -22.81 19.54
N MET A 464 -4.31 -24.10 19.48
CA MET A 464 -5.05 -24.67 18.37
C MET A 464 -6.51 -24.23 18.41
N ALA A 465 -7.03 -23.75 17.29
CA ALA A 465 -8.43 -23.35 17.17
C ALA A 465 -9.39 -24.43 17.69
N SER A 466 -10.41 -24.04 18.45
CA SER A 466 -11.32 -24.97 19.12
C SER A 466 -11.95 -25.99 18.18
N TRP A 467 -12.22 -25.62 16.92
CA TRP A 467 -12.75 -26.54 15.92
C TRP A 467 -11.73 -27.62 15.50
N LYS A 468 -10.44 -27.30 15.43
CA LYS A 468 -9.37 -28.28 15.16
C LYS A 468 -9.24 -29.24 16.34
N VAL A 469 -9.33 -28.74 17.57
CA VAL A 469 -9.36 -29.58 18.78
C VAL A 469 -10.55 -30.54 18.73
N MET A 470 -11.75 -30.05 18.39
CA MET A 470 -12.93 -30.90 18.22
C MET A 470 -12.76 -31.95 17.10
N MET A 471 -12.16 -31.57 15.97
CA MET A 471 -11.88 -32.49 14.86
C MET A 471 -10.89 -33.58 15.27
N TYR A 472 -9.79 -33.24 15.95
CA TYR A 472 -8.84 -34.25 16.43
C TYR A 472 -9.45 -35.18 17.49
N VAL A 473 -10.32 -34.66 18.35
CA VAL A 473 -11.08 -35.51 19.29
C VAL A 473 -12.02 -36.45 18.51
N ALA A 474 -12.71 -35.97 17.48
CA ALA A 474 -13.56 -36.80 16.63
C ALA A 474 -12.75 -37.89 15.91
N ASP A 475 -11.62 -37.53 15.30
CA ASP A 475 -10.72 -38.47 14.63
C ASP A 475 -10.16 -39.52 15.61
N ALA A 476 -9.77 -39.11 16.83
CA ALA A 476 -9.32 -40.03 17.87
C ALA A 476 -10.43 -41.01 18.29
N VAL A 477 -11.68 -40.55 18.39
CA VAL A 477 -12.85 -41.40 18.68
C VAL A 477 -13.09 -42.39 17.54
N VAL A 478 -13.05 -41.94 16.29
CA VAL A 478 -13.20 -42.82 15.11
C VAL A 478 -12.07 -43.87 15.08
N ALA A 479 -10.82 -43.46 15.29
CA ALA A 479 -9.69 -44.37 15.35
C ALA A 479 -9.85 -45.41 16.48
N ALA A 480 -10.26 -45.00 17.68
CA ALA A 480 -10.53 -45.90 18.79
C ALA A 480 -11.66 -46.90 18.48
N LEU A 481 -12.73 -46.46 17.81
CA LEU A 481 -13.81 -47.33 17.35
C LEU A 481 -13.34 -48.34 16.30
N CYS A 482 -12.53 -47.91 15.33
CA CYS A 482 -11.92 -48.80 14.34
C CYS A 482 -11.03 -49.87 15.01
N ILE A 483 -10.21 -49.48 16.00
CA ILE A 483 -9.38 -50.41 16.79
C ILE A 483 -10.26 -51.38 17.57
N LEU A 484 -11.32 -50.92 18.24
CA LEU A 484 -12.26 -51.79 18.97
C LEU A 484 -12.96 -52.80 18.06
N ILE A 485 -13.38 -52.37 16.88
CA ILE A 485 -13.99 -53.25 15.87
C ILE A 485 -12.97 -54.28 15.37
N ALA A 486 -11.74 -53.87 15.08
CA ALA A 486 -10.66 -54.76 14.68
C ALA A 486 -10.37 -55.80 15.78
N VAL A 487 -10.20 -55.37 17.03
CA VAL A 487 -9.95 -56.26 18.18
C VAL A 487 -11.10 -57.26 18.37
N LYS A 488 -12.37 -56.83 18.27
CA LYS A 488 -13.53 -57.74 18.34
C LYS A 488 -13.58 -58.72 17.16
N SER A 489 -13.16 -58.29 15.98
CA SER A 489 -13.19 -59.10 14.75
C SER A 489 -12.05 -60.14 14.71
N PHE A 490 -10.86 -59.78 15.21
CA PHE A 490 -9.71 -60.70 15.31
C PHE A 490 -9.74 -61.56 16.58
N GLY A 491 -10.32 -61.07 17.69
CA GLY A 491 -10.52 -61.84 18.92
C GLY A 491 -11.47 -63.03 18.74
N LYS A 492 -12.47 -62.91 17.85
CA LYS A 492 -13.38 -64.02 17.50
C LYS A 492 -12.73 -65.11 16.64
N LYS A 493 -11.58 -64.87 16.01
CA LYS A 493 -10.87 -65.88 15.20
C LYS A 493 -9.98 -66.83 15.99
N LYS A 494 -9.73 -66.58 17.30
CA LYS A 494 -8.93 -67.47 18.17
C LYS A 494 -9.75 -68.51 18.96
N SER A 495 -11.07 -68.56 18.80
CA SER A 495 -11.89 -69.68 19.30
C SER A 495 -12.51 -70.47 18.15
N LYS A 496 -11.70 -71.28 17.47
CA LYS A 496 -12.15 -72.46 16.72
C LYS A 496 -11.09 -73.53 16.79
#